data_AF-A0AAP0QD32-F1
#
_entry.id   AF-A0AAP0QD32-F1
#
_cell.length_a   1.000
_cell.length_b   1.000
_cell.length_c   1.000
_cell.angle_alpha   90.00
_cell.angle_beta   90.00
_cell.angle_gamma   90.00
#
_symmetry.space_group_name_H-M   'P 1'
#
loop_
_entity.id
_entity.type
_entity.pdbx_description
1 polymer ?
#
loop_
_entity_poly.entity_id
_entity_poly.type
_entity_poly.pdbx_seq_one_letter_code
_entity_poly.pdbx_strand_id
1 'polypeptide(L)'
;MPSQPISPSSPEIPPRFVKRIPNKIVRKIGHELSDVAHITVPNGYVWQVKLKKEWRKVRFDDGWQDFVEAYSISVGSLVLFEYEGNSTFQAHIYDETACEINYPSSNEESHTSGEESHP
;
A
#
# COMPACT_ATOMS: atom_id res chain seq x y z
N MET A 1 5.67 13.71 42.67
CA MET A 1 4.61 13.35 41.70
C MET A 1 5.02 12.07 41.01
N PRO A 2 4.15 11.07 40.84
CA PRO A 2 4.50 9.91 40.04
C PRO A 2 4.54 10.33 38.57
N SER A 3 5.66 10.05 37.90
CA SER A 3 5.78 10.22 36.45
C SER A 3 4.80 9.27 35.76
N GLN A 4 4.03 9.79 34.80
CA GLN A 4 3.14 8.96 33.98
C GLN A 4 3.96 7.92 33.20
N PRO A 5 3.44 6.69 32.99
CA PRO A 5 4.07 5.75 32.08
C PRO A 5 4.07 6.37 30.68
N ILE A 6 5.25 6.38 30.07
CA ILE A 6 5.43 6.79 28.67
C ILE A 6 4.59 5.80 27.85
N SER A 7 3.49 6.28 27.27
CA SER A 7 2.73 5.52 26.28
C SER A 7 3.73 5.02 25.22
N PRO A 8 3.75 3.73 24.86
CA PRO A 8 4.60 3.28 23.79
C PRO A 8 4.20 4.08 22.55
N SER A 9 5.09 4.96 22.11
CA SER A 9 4.99 5.61 20.81
C SER A 9 4.75 4.49 19.82
N SER A 10 3.58 4.53 19.18
CA SER A 10 3.20 3.68 18.06
C SER A 10 4.44 3.41 17.21
N PRO A 11 4.74 2.15 16.81
CA PRO A 11 5.96 1.84 16.10
C PRO A 11 6.10 2.83 14.94
N GLU A 12 7.08 3.73 15.04
CA GLU A 12 7.34 4.72 14.00
C GLU A 12 7.64 3.91 12.75
N ILE A 13 6.68 3.89 11.83
CA ILE A 13 6.82 3.22 10.54
C ILE A 13 8.13 3.74 9.96
N PRO A 14 9.14 2.87 9.74
CA PRO A 14 10.47 3.34 9.45
C PRO A 14 10.39 4.30 8.27
N PRO A 15 10.96 5.53 8.36
CA PRO A 15 10.96 6.54 7.29
C PRO A 15 11.63 6.09 5.98
N ARG A 16 11.98 4.81 5.88
CA ARG A 16 12.87 4.19 4.90
C ARG A 16 12.30 2.93 4.27
N PHE A 17 11.02 2.57 4.47
CA PHE A 17 10.45 1.55 3.59
C PHE A 17 10.63 2.01 2.14
N VAL A 18 11.21 1.13 1.30
CA VAL A 18 11.85 1.53 0.04
C VAL A 18 10.79 2.05 -0.93
N LYS A 19 10.63 3.37 -0.98
CA LYS A 19 9.71 4.03 -1.92
C LYS A 19 10.26 4.21 -3.33
N ARG A 20 11.55 3.94 -3.56
CA ARG A 20 12.23 4.24 -4.83
C ARG A 20 12.21 3.04 -5.76
N ILE A 21 11.77 3.25 -7.00
CA ILE A 21 11.86 2.25 -8.05
C ILE A 21 13.33 2.16 -8.50
N PRO A 22 13.94 0.96 -8.52
CA PRO A 22 15.31 0.79 -8.98
C PRO A 22 15.54 1.39 -10.37
N ASN A 23 16.63 2.14 -10.54
CA ASN A 23 16.92 2.85 -11.79
C ASN A 23 16.98 1.93 -13.02
N LYS A 24 17.38 0.66 -12.86
CA LYS A 24 17.38 -0.33 -13.95
C LYS A 24 15.96 -0.61 -14.45
N ILE A 25 14.98 -0.65 -13.55
CA ILE A 25 13.56 -0.83 -13.87
C ILE A 25 13.01 0.46 -14.50
N VAL A 26 13.29 1.62 -13.89
CA VAL A 26 12.89 2.94 -14.44
C VAL A 26 13.37 3.13 -15.88
N ARG A 27 14.57 2.66 -16.24
CA ARG A 27 15.05 2.73 -17.63
C ARG A 27 14.23 1.91 -18.62
N LYS A 28 13.59 0.83 -18.16
CA LYS A 28 12.76 -0.03 -19.00
C LYS A 28 11.35 0.53 -19.13
N ILE A 29 10.70 0.84 -18.00
CA ILE A 29 9.27 1.15 -17.96
C ILE A 29 8.97 2.64 -17.78
N GLY A 30 9.98 3.47 -17.50
CA GLY A 30 9.79 4.87 -17.08
C GLY A 30 9.10 5.76 -18.11
N HIS A 31 9.14 5.38 -19.38
CA HIS A 31 8.44 6.09 -20.46
C HIS A 31 6.92 5.87 -20.46
N GLU A 32 6.45 4.80 -19.82
CA GLU A 32 5.03 4.46 -19.65
C GLU A 32 4.48 4.93 -18.28
N LEU A 33 5.37 5.37 -17.39
CA LEU A 33 4.98 5.84 -16.07
C LEU A 33 4.39 7.26 -16.15
N SER A 34 3.12 7.38 -15.79
CA SER A 34 2.40 8.61 -15.55
C SER A 34 2.76 9.20 -14.18
N ASP A 35 2.04 10.22 -13.74
CA ASP A 35 2.26 10.82 -12.41
C ASP A 35 1.51 10.09 -11.29
N VAL A 36 0.66 9.12 -11.66
CA VAL A 36 -0.08 8.26 -10.72
C VAL A 36 0.12 6.79 -11.12
N ALA A 37 0.50 5.98 -10.14
CA ALA A 37 0.51 4.54 -10.27
C ALA A 37 -0.80 3.95 -9.72
N HIS A 38 -1.31 2.91 -10.38
CA HIS A 38 -2.38 2.07 -9.87
C HIS A 38 -1.76 0.79 -9.33
N ILE A 39 -1.95 0.51 -8.04
CA ILE A 39 -1.44 -0.70 -7.39
C ILE A 39 -2.63 -1.57 -7.03
N THR A 40 -2.77 -2.69 -7.71
CA THR A 40 -3.83 -3.68 -7.48
C THR A 40 -3.29 -4.78 -6.57
N VAL A 41 -4.03 -5.11 -5.53
CA VAL A 41 -3.74 -6.26 -4.66
C VAL A 41 -4.65 -7.46 -5.01
N PRO A 42 -4.36 -8.68 -4.55
CA PRO A 42 -5.09 -9.90 -4.94
C PRO A 42 -6.58 -9.90 -4.60
N ASN A 43 -7.03 -9.13 -3.61
CA ASN A 43 -8.46 -8.97 -3.31
C ASN A 43 -9.18 -8.03 -4.31
N GLY A 44 -8.48 -7.51 -5.32
CA GLY A 44 -9.01 -6.62 -6.36
C GLY A 44 -9.04 -5.15 -5.98
N TYR A 45 -8.66 -4.77 -4.76
CA TYR A 45 -8.62 -3.37 -4.35
C TYR A 45 -7.49 -2.63 -5.08
N VAL A 46 -7.78 -1.41 -5.53
CA VAL A 46 -6.85 -0.60 -6.31
C VAL A 46 -6.46 0.65 -5.52
N TRP A 47 -5.16 0.81 -5.30
CA TRP A 47 -4.55 1.98 -4.67
C TRP A 47 -4.03 2.94 -5.72
N GLN A 48 -4.41 4.22 -5.60
CA GLN A 48 -3.84 5.29 -6.40
C GLN A 48 -2.70 5.94 -5.64
N VAL A 49 -1.48 5.82 -6.15
CA VAL A 49 -0.27 6.33 -5.51
C VAL A 49 0.47 7.27 -6.45
N LYS A 50 0.75 8.50 -6.01
CA LYS A 50 1.49 9.45 -6.84
C LYS A 50 2.93 9.01 -7.03
N LEU A 51 3.44 9.24 -8.23
CA LEU A 51 4.83 9.04 -8.59
C LEU A 51 5.56 10.39 -8.65
N LYS A 52 6.61 10.54 -7.85
CA LYS A 52 7.51 11.69 -7.94
C LYS A 52 8.73 11.36 -8.78
N LYS A 53 8.88 12.07 -9.90
CA LYS A 53 9.99 11.95 -10.84
C LYS A 53 11.02 13.05 -10.56
N GLU A 54 12.21 12.65 -10.13
CA GLU A 54 13.33 13.55 -9.88
C GLU A 54 14.52 13.09 -10.73
N TRP A 55 14.79 13.82 -11.81
CA TRP A 55 15.85 13.53 -12.77
C TRP A 55 15.68 12.15 -13.43
N ARG A 56 16.36 11.13 -12.90
CA ARG A 56 16.32 9.72 -13.36
C ARG A 56 15.84 8.76 -12.28
N LYS A 57 15.22 9.30 -11.23
CA LYS A 57 14.76 8.55 -10.07
C LYS A 57 13.25 8.72 -9.99
N VAL A 58 12.55 7.61 -9.83
CA VAL A 58 11.11 7.59 -9.61
C VAL A 58 10.86 7.01 -8.24
N ARG A 59 9.92 7.59 -7.49
CA ARG A 59 9.47 7.07 -6.21
C ARG A 59 7.96 7.14 -6.09
N PHE A 60 7.40 6.21 -5.32
CA PHE A 60 6.07 6.37 -4.74
C PHE A 60 6.10 7.52 -3.71
N ASP A 61 5.07 8.34 -3.70
CA ASP A 61 4.92 9.54 -2.87
C ASP A 61 3.53 9.51 -2.20
N ASP A 62 2.67 10.53 -2.40
CA ASP A 62 1.31 10.57 -1.82
C ASP A 62 0.52 9.28 -2.09
N GLY A 63 -0.13 8.73 -1.06
CA GLY A 63 -0.87 7.45 -1.11
C GLY A 63 -0.03 6.22 -0.78
N TRP A 64 1.31 6.30 -0.83
CA TRP A 64 2.18 5.17 -0.51
C TRP A 64 2.13 4.80 0.98
N GLN A 65 2.13 5.81 1.85
CA GLN A 65 2.10 5.61 3.29
C GLN A 65 0.79 4.94 3.72
N ASP A 66 -0.34 5.39 3.15
CA ASP A 66 -1.66 4.81 3.42
C ASP A 66 -1.72 3.34 2.99
N PHE A 67 -1.12 3.00 1.84
CA PHE A 67 -0.98 1.61 1.38
C PHE A 67 -0.15 0.75 2.36
N VAL A 68 0.98 1.28 2.84
CA VAL A 68 1.85 0.59 3.81
C VAL A 68 1.11 0.35 5.13
N GLU A 69 0.37 1.34 5.61
CA GLU A 69 -0.41 1.27 6.85
C GLU A 69 -1.58 0.30 6.74
N ALA A 70 -2.34 0.35 5.65
CA ALA A 70 -3.51 -0.50 5.45
C ALA A 70 -3.20 -2.00 5.48
N TYR A 71 -2.00 -2.39 5.02
CA TYR A 71 -1.55 -3.79 5.00
C TYR A 71 -0.53 -4.12 6.09
N SER A 72 -0.32 -3.22 7.06
CA SER A 72 0.64 -3.42 8.17
C SER A 72 2.04 -3.82 7.69
N ILE A 73 2.47 -3.27 6.55
CA ILE A 73 3.79 -3.56 5.96
C ILE A 73 4.87 -2.96 6.86
N SER A 74 5.81 -3.79 7.29
CA SER A 74 6.83 -3.41 8.26
C SER A 74 8.22 -3.96 7.89
N VAL A 75 9.20 -3.76 8.76
CA VAL A 75 10.55 -4.30 8.53
C VAL A 75 10.47 -5.82 8.52
N GLY A 76 10.98 -6.44 7.46
CA GLY A 76 10.89 -7.89 7.27
C GLY A 76 9.82 -8.30 6.27
N SER A 77 8.81 -7.45 6.03
CA SER A 77 7.83 -7.67 4.97
C SER A 77 8.47 -7.54 3.58
N LEU A 78 7.95 -8.30 2.62
CA LEU A 78 8.32 -8.22 1.21
C LEU A 78 7.10 -7.78 0.40
N VAL A 79 7.29 -6.82 -0.51
CA VAL A 79 6.27 -6.45 -1.49
C VAL A 79 6.83 -6.72 -2.88
N LEU A 80 6.22 -7.68 -3.56
CA LEU A 80 6.54 -8.01 -4.95
C LEU A 80 5.62 -7.22 -5.88
N PHE A 81 6.23 -6.49 -6.81
CA PHE A 81 5.50 -5.75 -7.83
C PHE A 81 5.69 -6.41 -9.20
N GLU A 82 4.59 -6.78 -9.83
CA GLU A 82 4.53 -7.10 -11.25
C GLU A 82 4.01 -5.88 -12.00
N TYR A 83 4.67 -5.52 -13.11
CA TYR A 83 4.29 -4.35 -13.90
C TYR A 83 3.44 -4.77 -15.09
N GLU A 84 2.23 -4.24 -15.18
CA GLU A 84 1.23 -4.62 -16.18
C GLU A 84 1.12 -3.62 -17.35
N GLY A 85 1.96 -2.58 -17.36
CA GLY A 85 1.88 -1.49 -18.33
C GLY A 85 1.07 -0.30 -17.80
N ASN A 86 1.15 0.84 -18.49
CA ASN A 86 0.34 2.04 -18.22
C ASN A 86 0.34 2.52 -16.75
N SER A 87 1.48 2.42 -16.06
CA SER A 87 1.59 2.74 -14.62
C SER A 87 0.78 1.85 -13.68
N THR A 88 0.35 0.68 -14.14
CA THR A 88 -0.37 -0.30 -13.33
C THR A 88 0.59 -1.37 -12.83
N PHE A 89 0.43 -1.74 -11.56
CA PHE A 89 1.22 -2.76 -10.88
C PHE A 89 0.30 -3.71 -10.13
N GLN A 90 0.55 -5.01 -10.25
CA GLN A 90 0.01 -6.00 -9.33
C GLN A 90 0.99 -6.14 -8.15
N ALA A 91 0.48 -6.05 -6.92
CA ALA A 91 1.27 -6.16 -5.70
C ALA A 91 0.92 -7.42 -4.92
N HIS A 92 1.93 -8.20 -4.56
CA HIS A 92 1.82 -9.31 -3.61
C HIS A 92 2.62 -8.99 -2.36
N ILE A 93 1.98 -9.05 -1.20
CA ILE A 93 2.55 -8.64 0.08
C ILE A 93 2.76 -9.88 0.93
N TYR A 94 4.01 -10.09 1.34
CA TYR A 94 4.43 -11.19 2.22
C TYR A 94 4.90 -10.64 3.56
N ASP A 95 4.50 -11.29 4.64
CA ASP A 95 4.95 -10.95 5.99
C ASP A 95 6.40 -11.40 6.24
N GLU A 96 6.88 -11.19 7.47
CA GLU A 96 8.23 -11.58 7.89
C GLU A 96 8.51 -13.08 7.82
N THR A 97 7.47 -13.91 7.73
CA THR A 97 7.58 -15.38 7.55
C THR A 97 7.63 -15.78 6.07
N ALA A 98 7.61 -14.81 5.16
CA ALA A 98 7.49 -15.00 3.72
C ALA A 98 6.16 -15.68 3.29
N CYS A 99 5.14 -15.63 4.15
CA CYS A 99 3.78 -16.02 3.81
C CYS A 99 3.03 -14.83 3.22
N GLU A 100 2.22 -15.04 2.19
CA GLU A 100 1.37 -13.97 1.66
C GLU A 100 0.33 -13.58 2.71
N ILE A 101 0.13 -12.29 2.93
CA ILE A 101 -0.82 -11.80 3.94
C ILE A 101 -2.26 -12.12 3.54
N ASN A 102 -3.15 -12.15 4.52
CA ASN A 102 -4.58 -12.17 4.24
C ASN A 102 -5.06 -10.74 3.97
N TYR A 103 -5.56 -10.49 2.77
CA TYR A 103 -6.06 -9.17 2.40
C TYR A 103 -7.47 -8.95 2.98
N PRO A 104 -7.73 -7.83 3.66
CA PRO A 104 -9.07 -7.54 4.17
C PRO A 104 -10.07 -7.53 3.02
N SER A 105 -11.15 -8.30 3.14
CA SER A 105 -12.28 -8.23 2.22
C SER A 105 -13.02 -6.92 2.42
N SER A 106 -13.45 -6.27 1.33
CA SER A 106 -14.41 -5.15 1.38
C SER A 106 -15.75 -5.67 1.92
N ASN A 107 -15.87 -5.85 3.22
CA ASN A 107 -17.18 -5.87 3.86
C ASN A 107 -17.62 -4.42 3.99
N GLU A 108 -18.29 -3.91 2.96
CA GLU A 108 -19.21 -2.81 3.18
C GLU A 108 -20.27 -3.31 4.17
N GLU A 109 -20.48 -2.55 5.24
CA GLU A 109 -21.57 -2.76 6.19
C GLU A 109 -22.90 -2.64 5.44
N SER A 110 -23.40 -3.75 4.91
CA SER A 110 -24.80 -3.87 4.53
C SER A 110 -25.64 -3.96 5.79
N HIS A 111 -25.89 -2.81 6.44
CA HIS A 111 -27.05 -2.66 7.30
C HIS A 111 -28.30 -2.59 6.42
N THR A 112 -28.68 -3.73 5.84
CA THR A 112 -30.06 -3.97 5.43
C THR A 112 -30.81 -4.47 6.66
N SER A 113 -31.49 -3.56 7.36
CA SER A 113 -32.65 -3.95 8.17
C SER A 113 -33.88 -3.46 7.44
N GLY A 114 -34.42 -4.35 6.61
CA GLY A 114 -35.76 -4.22 6.06
C GLY A 114 -36.83 -4.53 7.12
N GLU A 115 -37.93 -3.80 6.98
CA GLU A 115 -39.31 -4.15 7.34
C GLU A 115 -39.70 -4.47 8.78
N GLU A 116 -40.54 -3.58 9.35
CA GLU A 116 -41.81 -4.02 9.92
C GLU A 116 -42.91 -3.10 9.40
N SER A 117 -43.71 -3.63 8.47
CA SER A 117 -45.02 -3.09 8.13
C SER A 117 -46.08 -3.71 9.04
N HIS A 118 -47.11 -2.89 9.29
CA HIS A 118 -48.51 -3.22 9.61
C HIS A 118 -48.96 -3.02 11.06
N PRO A 119 -50.26 -2.75 11.28
CA PRO A 119 -51.34 -2.31 10.38
C PRO A 119 -51.81 -0.86 10.61
#